data_AF-A0A2E2QW43-F1
#
_entry.id   AF-A0A2E2QW43-F1
#
_cell.length_a   1.000
_cell.length_b   1.000
_cell.length_c   1.000
_cell.angle_alpha   90.00
_cell.angle_beta   90.00
_cell.angle_gamma   90.00
#
_symmetry.space_group_name_H-M   'P 1'
#
loop_
_entity.id
_entity.type
_entity.pdbx_description
1 polymer ?
#
loop_
_entity_poly.entity_id
_entity_poly.type
_entity_poly.pdbx_seq_one_letter_code
_entity_poly.pdbx_strand_id
1 'polypeptide(L)' 'MIQDPENLRKNLDVDNPVIIAESEEIIKNLSVSEALMFMNLNDQNAIFFKNVKTNRLNILFKRSDGNIGWLDPKK' A
#
# COMPACT_ATOMS: atom_id res chain seq x y z
N MET A 1 -32.38 -25.49 -23.13
CA MET A 1 -32.05 -24.72 -21.92
C MET A 1 -31.26 -23.51 -22.40
N ILE A 2 -31.92 -22.36 -22.54
CA ILE A 2 -31.25 -21.10 -22.93
C ILE A 2 -30.55 -20.62 -21.66
N GLN A 3 -29.21 -20.49 -21.70
CA GLN A 3 -28.48 -19.93 -20.58
C GLN A 3 -28.93 -18.48 -20.41
N ASP A 4 -29.47 -18.16 -19.24
CA ASP A 4 -29.88 -16.82 -18.87
C ASP A 4 -28.66 -15.88 -18.94
N PRO A 5 -28.66 -14.82 -19.76
CA PRO A 5 -27.55 -13.87 -19.85
C PRO A 5 -27.26 -13.16 -18.52
N GLU A 6 -28.19 -13.14 -17.57
CA GLU A 6 -27.95 -12.63 -16.21
C GLU A 6 -27.06 -13.56 -15.37
N ASN A 7 -27.03 -14.87 -15.65
CA ASN A 7 -26.10 -15.80 -15.00
C ASN A 7 -24.65 -15.63 -15.48
N LEU A 8 -24.45 -15.11 -16.69
CA LEU A 8 -23.12 -14.83 -17.23
C LEU A 8 -22.47 -13.63 -16.51
N ARG A 9 -23.27 -12.65 -16.08
CA ARG A 9 -22.80 -11.46 -15.34
C ARG A 9 -22.33 -11.76 -13.92
N LYS A 10 -22.79 -12.86 -13.33
CA LYS A 10 -22.51 -13.22 -11.92
C LYS A 10 -21.12 -13.85 -11.71
N ASN A 11 -20.41 -14.18 -12.79
CA ASN A 11 -19.09 -14.84 -12.76
C ASN A 11 -17.94 -13.94 -13.25
N LEU A 12 -18.14 -12.62 -13.33
CA LEU A 12 -17.04 -11.69 -13.56
C LEU A 12 -16.33 -11.43 -12.23
N ASP A 13 -15.39 -12.31 -11.86
CA ASP A 13 -14.30 -12.17 -10.87
C ASP A 13 -14.41 -10.97 -9.89
N VAL A 14 -15.43 -10.95 -9.02
CA VAL A 14 -15.59 -9.89 -8.00
C VAL A 14 -14.65 -10.10 -6.80
N ASP A 15 -13.96 -11.24 -6.74
CA ASP A 15 -13.16 -11.65 -5.56
C ASP A 15 -11.69 -11.23 -5.61
N ASN A 16 -11.18 -10.74 -6.75
CA ASN A 16 -9.80 -10.31 -6.87
C ASN A 16 -9.67 -8.78 -6.79
N PRO A 17 -8.79 -8.24 -5.93
CA PRO A 17 -8.58 -6.79 -5.87
C PRO A 17 -8.01 -6.28 -7.20
N VAL A 18 -8.53 -5.14 -7.66
CA VAL A 18 -7.99 -4.47 -8.85
C VAL A 18 -6.62 -3.88 -8.53
N ILE A 19 -5.63 -4.23 -9.33
CA ILE A 19 -4.29 -3.63 -9.26
C ILE A 19 -4.35 -2.27 -9.97
N ILE A 20 -4.13 -1.19 -9.23
CA ILE A 20 -4.04 0.17 -9.76
C ILE A 20 -2.56 0.55 -9.82
N ALA A 21 -2.06 0.85 -11.02
CA ALA A 21 -0.73 1.42 -11.19
C ALA A 21 -0.83 2.94 -11.01
N GLU A 22 -0.18 3.47 -9.97
CA GLU A 22 -0.07 4.91 -9.75
C GLU A 22 1.16 5.46 -10.49
N SER A 23 0.97 6.59 -11.19
CA SER A 23 1.90 7.08 -12.21
C SER A 23 3.18 7.66 -11.61
N GLU A 24 3.05 8.50 -10.59
CA GLU A 24 4.16 9.25 -9.99
C GLU A 24 3.79 9.68 -8.56
N GLU A 25 4.49 9.15 -7.56
CA GLU A 25 4.50 9.73 -6.23
C GLU A 25 5.92 10.19 -5.87
N ILE A 26 6.04 11.39 -5.33
CA ILE A 26 7.34 11.93 -4.89
C ILE A 26 7.80 11.13 -3.68
N ILE A 27 8.88 10.35 -3.85
CA ILE A 27 9.53 9.66 -2.73
C ILE A 27 10.11 10.71 -1.78
N LYS A 28 9.44 10.89 -0.64
CA LYS A 28 9.84 11.85 0.39
C LYS A 28 11.10 11.37 1.11
N ASN A 29 11.99 12.31 1.42
CA ASN A 29 13.12 12.07 2.33
C ASN A 29 12.65 12.34 3.77
N LEU A 30 12.43 11.30 4.56
CA LEU A 30 11.86 11.40 5.92
C LEU A 30 12.66 10.57 6.91
N SER A 31 12.64 10.95 8.19
CA SER A 31 12.93 10.03 9.29
C SER A 31 11.77 9.06 9.49
N VAL A 32 12.01 7.99 10.26
CA VAL A 32 10.96 7.00 10.57
C VAL A 32 9.78 7.64 11.30
N SER A 33 10.04 8.54 12.25
CA SER A 33 8.97 9.22 13.01
C SER A 33 8.15 10.16 12.13
N GLU A 34 8.79 10.88 11.21
CA GLU A 34 8.11 11.75 10.24
C GLU A 34 7.27 10.93 9.26
N ALA A 35 7.79 9.79 8.78
CA ALA A 35 7.05 8.88 7.93
C ALA A 35 5.80 8.32 8.64
N LEU A 36 5.92 7.96 9.93
CA LEU A 36 4.78 7.52 10.74
C LEU A 36 3.73 8.64 10.91
N MET A 37 4.19 9.86 11.22
CA MET A 37 3.29 11.02 11.33
C MET A 37 2.58 11.29 10.01
N PHE A 38 3.30 11.25 8.89
CA PHE A 38 2.74 11.46 7.56
C PHE A 38 1.69 10.40 7.22
N MET A 39 1.99 9.12 7.48
CA MET A 39 1.07 8.02 7.25
C MET A 39 -0.23 8.20 8.05
N ASN A 40 -0.13 8.62 9.31
CA ASN A 40 -1.29 8.87 10.16
C ASN A 40 -2.13 10.08 9.70
N LEU A 41 -1.48 11.18 9.31
CA LEU A 41 -2.18 12.40 8.86
C LEU A 41 -2.95 12.18 7.55
N ASN A 42 -2.47 11.30 6.68
CA ASN A 42 -3.09 10.98 5.39
C ASN A 42 -3.96 9.71 5.44
N ASP A 43 -4.15 9.11 6.61
CA ASP A 43 -4.81 7.82 6.83
C ASP A 43 -4.36 6.71 5.85
N GLN A 44 -3.07 6.66 5.56
CA GLN A 44 -2.49 5.66 4.65
C GLN A 44 -2.22 4.35 5.39
N ASN A 45 -2.38 3.22 4.69
CA ASN A 45 -2.06 1.89 5.25
C ASN A 45 -0.58 1.53 5.14
N ALA A 46 0.12 2.16 4.20
CA ALA A 46 1.55 2.02 4.02
C ALA A 46 2.14 3.31 3.46
N ILE A 47 3.43 3.53 3.69
CA ILE A 47 4.20 4.63 3.09
C ILE A 47 5.56 4.11 2.64
N PHE A 48 5.93 4.48 1.42
CA PHE A 48 7.25 4.27 0.87
C PHE A 48 8.04 5.58 0.90
N PHE A 49 9.24 5.55 1.48
CA PHE A 49 10.01 6.77 1.69
C PHE A 49 11.51 6.48 1.68
N LYS A 50 12.31 7.53 1.53
CA LYS A 50 13.76 7.46 1.65
C LYS A 50 14.17 7.94 3.04
N ASN A 51 14.80 7.05 3.81
CA ASN A 51 15.17 7.31 5.19
C ASN A 51 16.35 8.29 5.26
N VAL A 52 16.18 9.44 5.92
CA VAL A 52 17.22 10.50 6.01
C VAL A 52 18.50 10.04 6.73
N LYS A 53 18.41 9.07 7.65
CA LYS A 53 19.57 8.57 8.40
C LYS A 53 20.42 7.62 7.58
N THR A 54 19.80 6.80 6.74
CA THR A 54 20.49 5.73 5.99
C THR A 54 20.60 6.02 4.50
N ASN A 55 19.90 7.03 4.00
CA ASN A 55 19.76 7.35 2.58
C ASN A 55 19.19 6.18 1.74
N ARG A 56 18.50 5.22 2.39
CA ARG A 56 17.91 4.01 1.78
C ARG A 56 16.39 4.10 1.71
N LEU A 57 15.80 3.35 0.79
CA LEU A 57 14.36 3.19 0.67
C LEU A 57 13.84 2.30 1.81
N ASN A 58 12.75 2.71 2.44
CA ASN A 58 12.10 2.02 3.55
C ASN A 58 10.58 2.01 3.33
N ILE A 59 9.90 1.04 3.93
CA ILE A 59 8.43 0.95 3.96
C ILE A 59 7.97 0.90 5.42
N LEU A 60 7.00 1.73 5.79
CA LEU A 60 6.16 1.49 6.97
C LEU A 60 4.78 1.01 6.52
N PHE A 61 4.15 0.11 7.27
CA PHE A 61 2.80 -0.37 6.99
C PHE A 61 2.07 -0.78 8.27
N LYS A 62 0.74 -0.62 8.29
CA LYS A 62 -0.12 -1.11 9.38
C LYS A 62 -0.19 -2.64 9.32
N ARG A 63 -0.01 -3.30 10.46
CA ARG A 63 -0.14 -4.76 10.61
C ARG A 63 -1.54 -5.12 11.13
N SER A 64 -1.90 -6.39 10.98
CA SER A 64 -3.16 -6.92 11.51
C SER A 64 -3.23 -6.92 13.05
N ASP A 65 -2.08 -6.92 13.73
CA ASP A 65 -1.97 -6.83 15.19
C ASP A 65 -2.04 -5.38 15.73
N GLY A 66 -2.32 -4.39 14.86
CA GLY A 66 -2.40 -2.98 15.22
C GLY A 66 -1.04 -2.27 15.33
N ASN A 67 0.08 -2.99 15.24
CA ASN A 67 1.41 -2.39 15.23
C ASN A 67 1.83 -1.91 13.83
N ILE A 68 2.95 -1.21 13.78
CA ILE A 68 3.58 -0.78 12.53
C ILE A 68 4.72 -1.74 12.16
N GLY A 69 4.63 -2.32 10.97
CA GLY A 69 5.74 -3.03 10.34
C GLY A 69 6.69 -2.05 9.68
N TRP A 70 8.00 -2.34 9.74
CA TRP A 70 9.04 -1.56 9.08
C TRP A 70 9.94 -2.49 8.27
N LEU A 71 10.08 -2.21 6.97
CA LEU A 71 10.96 -2.94 6.06
C LEU A 71 12.04 -2.02 5.49
N ASP A 72 13.25 -2.58 5.38
CA ASP A 72 14.39 -2.02 4.65
C ASP A 72 14.78 -3.05 3.57
N PRO A 73 14.42 -2.85 2.30
CA PRO A 73 14.64 -3.84 1.23
C PRO A 73 16.10 -4.18 0.93
N LYS A 74 17.06 -3.41 1.48
CA LYS A 74 18.50 -3.66 1.28
C LYS A 74 19.18 -4.29 2.51
N LYS A 75 18.41 -4.63 3.54
CA LYS A 75 18.94 -5.24 4.76
C LYS A 75 18.88 -6.76 4.72
#